data_AF-A0A1F8NWY8-F1
#
_entry.id   AF-A0A1F8NWY8-F1
#
_cell.length_a   1.000
_cell.length_b   1.000
_cell.length_c   1.000
_cell.angle_alpha   90.00
_cell.angle_beta   90.00
_cell.angle_gamma   90.00
#
_symmetry.space_group_name_H-M   'P 1'
#
loop_
_entity.id
_entity.type
_entity.pdbx_description
1 polymer ?
#
loop_
_entity_poly.entity_id
_entity_poly.type
_entity_poly.pdbx_seq_one_letter_code
_entity_poly.pdbx_strand_id
1 'polypeptide(L)'
;MTTGVCPQCGEAALQPDPQGGILCRQCGALLKDSPITCPACGSEVEANADECAACGAPLGVTAQILAQRAGQASTLWLERTRAQAPALKASGAEGSRERLETLVKIDRRREQQWAKQIAARAVEDRRSLGLLAGALGIFVVVLGIALLVTLLR
;
A
#
# COMPACT_ATOMS: atom_id res chain seq x y z
N MET A 1 -36.27 -25.38 18.78
CA MET A 1 -36.09 -24.96 20.19
C MET A 1 -34.95 -23.98 20.23
N THR A 2 -35.21 -22.70 19.95
CA THR A 2 -34.20 -21.64 20.05
C THR A 2 -34.22 -21.09 21.46
N THR A 3 -33.23 -21.48 22.27
CA THR A 3 -32.92 -20.81 23.54
C THR A 3 -32.38 -19.43 23.23
N GLY A 4 -33.27 -18.46 23.04
CA GLY A 4 -32.90 -17.05 22.94
C GLY A 4 -32.46 -16.57 24.32
N VAL A 5 -31.21 -16.12 24.41
CA VAL A 5 -30.65 -15.53 25.63
C VAL A 5 -30.81 -14.02 25.54
N CYS A 6 -31.30 -13.38 26.60
CA CYS A 6 -31.43 -11.92 26.65
C CYS A 6 -30.03 -11.27 26.57
N PRO A 7 -29.75 -10.41 25.58
CA PRO A 7 -28.44 -9.76 25.44
C PRO A 7 -28.14 -8.77 26.56
N GLN A 8 -29.14 -8.35 27.33
CA GLN A 8 -29.00 -7.35 28.38
C GLN A 8 -28.72 -7.98 29.77
N CYS A 9 -29.16 -9.21 30.01
CA CYS A 9 -28.98 -9.86 31.33
C CYS A 9 -28.50 -11.32 31.28
N GLY A 10 -28.37 -11.92 30.09
CA GLY A 10 -27.87 -13.28 29.93
C GLY A 10 -28.87 -14.40 30.27
N GLU A 11 -30.13 -14.07 30.57
CA GLU A 11 -31.14 -15.08 30.94
C GLU A 11 -31.96 -15.55 29.73
N ALA A 12 -32.37 -16.83 29.71
CA ALA A 12 -33.22 -17.41 28.66
C ALA A 12 -34.74 -17.12 28.82
N ALA A 13 -35.12 -16.20 29.70
CA ALA A 13 -36.53 -15.92 30.07
C ALA A 13 -37.20 -14.85 29.17
N LEU A 14 -37.19 -15.08 27.86
CA LEU A 14 -37.85 -14.22 26.86
C LEU A 14 -39.31 -14.64 26.65
N GLN A 15 -40.25 -13.69 26.65
CA GLN A 15 -41.67 -13.90 26.39
C GLN A 15 -42.18 -12.96 25.29
N PRO A 16 -43.11 -13.44 24.44
CA PRO A 16 -43.75 -12.59 23.45
C PRO A 16 -44.64 -11.54 24.15
N ASP A 17 -44.42 -10.28 23.83
CA ASP A 17 -45.24 -9.17 24.29
C ASP A 17 -46.45 -8.98 23.35
N PRO A 18 -47.68 -8.75 23.86
CA PRO A 18 -48.87 -8.52 23.05
C PRO A 18 -48.78 -7.35 22.06
N GLN A 19 -47.79 -6.45 22.19
CA GLN A 19 -47.57 -5.33 21.27
C GLN A 19 -46.49 -5.62 20.20
N GLY A 20 -46.14 -6.89 20.00
CA GLY A 20 -45.26 -7.35 18.93
C GLY A 20 -43.75 -7.27 19.24
N GLY A 21 -43.37 -7.25 20.51
CA GLY A 21 -41.96 -7.28 20.95
C GLY A 21 -41.61 -8.56 21.70
N ILE A 22 -40.35 -8.70 22.11
CA ILE A 22 -39.92 -9.74 23.05
C ILE A 22 -39.52 -9.08 24.36
N LEU A 23 -40.23 -9.43 25.43
CA LEU A 23 -39.95 -8.94 26.78
C LEU A 23 -39.12 -9.97 27.56
N CYS A 24 -38.04 -9.54 28.19
CA CYS A 24 -37.34 -10.35 29.19
C CYS A 24 -38.01 -10.15 30.57
N ARG A 25 -38.53 -11.23 31.19
CA ARG A 25 -39.16 -11.11 32.52
C ARG A 25 -38.18 -10.81 33.66
N GLN A 26 -36.89 -11.11 33.50
CA GLN A 26 -35.89 -10.89 34.55
C GLN A 26 -35.45 -9.42 34.63
N CYS A 27 -35.03 -8.84 33.51
CA CYS A 27 -34.53 -7.45 33.49
C CYS A 27 -35.56 -6.43 33.00
N GLY A 28 -36.72 -6.88 32.51
CA GLY A 28 -37.75 -6.00 31.93
C GLY A 28 -37.40 -5.43 30.56
N ALA A 29 -36.31 -5.88 29.93
CA ALA A 29 -35.88 -5.40 28.62
C ALA A 29 -36.95 -5.74 27.56
N LEU A 30 -37.45 -4.71 26.88
CA LEU A 30 -38.31 -4.83 25.71
C LEU A 30 -37.42 -4.76 24.46
N LEU A 31 -37.19 -5.90 23.83
CA LEU A 31 -36.49 -5.98 22.55
C LEU A 31 -37.51 -5.68 21.46
N LYS A 32 -37.53 -4.43 21.02
CA LYS A 32 -38.30 -3.95 19.87
C LYS A 32 -37.32 -3.32 18.89
N ASP A 33 -37.32 -3.82 17.65
CA ASP A 33 -36.70 -3.26 16.43
C ASP A 33 -35.65 -2.16 16.67
N SER A 34 -34.53 -2.50 17.32
CA SER A 34 -33.43 -1.56 17.45
C SER A 34 -32.61 -1.60 16.16
N PRO A 35 -32.42 -0.47 15.47
CA PRO A 35 -31.61 -0.43 14.25
C PRO A 35 -30.20 -0.91 14.58
N ILE A 36 -29.76 -1.94 13.88
CA ILE A 36 -28.41 -2.49 14.00
C ILE A 36 -27.52 -1.84 12.97
N THR A 37 -26.28 -1.51 13.35
CA THR A 37 -25.30 -0.98 12.41
C THR A 37 -24.64 -2.12 11.65
N CYS A 38 -24.58 -2.02 10.32
CA CYS A 38 -23.90 -3.00 9.48
C CYS A 38 -22.39 -3.03 9.82
N PRO A 39 -21.82 -4.18 10.23
CA PRO A 39 -20.39 -4.27 10.59
C PRO A 39 -19.45 -4.12 9.39
N ALA A 40 -19.96 -4.26 8.15
CA ALA A 40 -19.16 -4.17 6.94
C ALA A 40 -19.02 -2.74 6.38
N CYS A 41 -20.05 -1.90 6.53
CA CYS A 41 -20.07 -0.56 5.93
C CYS A 41 -20.52 0.57 6.86
N GLY A 42 -21.01 0.26 8.07
CA GLY A 42 -21.43 1.26 9.04
C GLY A 42 -22.81 1.86 8.81
N SER A 43 -23.58 1.42 7.81
CA SER A 43 -24.95 1.90 7.60
C SER A 43 -25.93 1.37 8.64
N GLU A 44 -26.97 2.13 8.97
CA GLU A 44 -28.10 1.64 9.77
C GLU A 44 -28.89 0.59 9.00
N VAL A 45 -29.29 -0.49 9.68
CA VAL A 45 -30.08 -1.57 9.10
C VAL A 45 -31.18 -2.00 10.08
N GLU A 46 -32.32 -2.43 9.53
CA GLU A 46 -33.41 -3.00 10.30
C GLU A 46 -32.97 -4.28 11.04
N ALA A 47 -33.48 -4.48 12.26
CA ALA A 47 -33.10 -5.58 13.14
C ALA A 47 -33.34 -6.98 12.53
N ASN A 48 -34.29 -7.08 11.60
CA ASN A 48 -34.72 -8.33 10.97
C ASN A 48 -34.27 -8.46 9.50
N ALA A 49 -33.40 -7.59 9.00
CA ALA A 49 -32.92 -7.68 7.62
C ALA A 49 -31.91 -8.81 7.47
N ASP A 50 -32.08 -9.66 6.46
CA ASP A 50 -31.14 -10.75 6.14
C ASP A 50 -29.83 -10.23 5.52
N GLU A 51 -29.91 -9.11 4.79
CA GLU A 51 -28.79 -8.45 4.13
C GLU A 51 -28.86 -6.93 4.27
N CYS A 52 -27.70 -6.29 4.23
CA CYS A 52 -27.61 -4.84 4.27
C CYS A 52 -28.00 -4.24 2.90
N ALA A 53 -29.01 -3.38 2.84
CA ALA A 53 -29.40 -2.68 1.61
C ALA A 53 -28.27 -1.80 1.04
N ALA A 54 -27.42 -1.22 1.91
CA ALA A 54 -26.35 -0.34 1.50
C ALA A 54 -25.17 -1.08 0.85
N CYS A 55 -24.69 -2.18 1.46
CA CYS A 55 -23.48 -2.89 1.00
C CYS A 55 -23.70 -4.34 0.58
N GLY A 56 -24.91 -4.89 0.75
CA GLY A 56 -25.27 -6.28 0.38
C GLY A 56 -24.63 -7.34 1.27
N ALA A 57 -24.02 -6.96 2.40
CA ALA A 57 -23.42 -7.91 3.32
C ALA A 57 -24.51 -8.69 4.07
N PRO A 58 -24.37 -10.02 4.24
CA PRO A 58 -25.31 -10.80 5.03
C PRO A 58 -25.22 -10.40 6.52
N LEU A 59 -26.37 -10.28 7.18
CA LEU A 59 -26.46 -9.85 8.58
C LEU A 59 -26.69 -11.01 9.55
N GLY A 60 -27.18 -12.15 9.07
CA GLY A 60 -27.30 -13.36 9.88
C GLY A 60 -25.94 -13.90 10.33
N VAL A 61 -25.81 -14.28 11.62
CA VAL A 61 -24.55 -14.79 12.21
C VAL A 61 -24.00 -16.00 11.45
N THR A 62 -24.87 -16.94 11.07
CA THR A 62 -24.49 -18.12 10.27
C THR A 62 -24.04 -17.72 8.87
N ALA A 63 -24.76 -16.80 8.23
CA ALA A 63 -24.44 -16.29 6.91
C ALA A 63 -23.13 -15.48 6.90
N GLN A 64 -22.79 -14.75 7.96
CA GLN A 64 -21.51 -14.06 8.12
C GLN A 64 -20.33 -15.03 8.25
N ILE A 65 -20.45 -16.06 9.08
CA ILE A 65 -19.42 -17.09 9.23
C ILE A 65 -19.19 -17.84 7.90
N LEU A 66 -20.28 -18.14 7.18
CA LEU A 66 -20.20 -18.76 5.87
C LEU A 66 -19.59 -17.81 4.84
N ALA A 67 -19.99 -16.54 4.79
CA ALA A 67 -19.44 -15.55 3.87
C ALA A 67 -17.93 -15.30 4.08
N GLN A 68 -17.48 -15.24 5.33
CA GLN A 68 -16.05 -15.12 5.66
C GLN A 68 -15.22 -16.31 5.17
N ARG A 69 -15.79 -17.53 5.21
CA ARG A 69 -15.09 -18.75 4.79
C ARG A 69 -15.24 -19.07 3.31
N ALA A 70 -16.36 -18.72 2.70
CA ALA A 70 -16.69 -19.08 1.32
C ALA A 70 -16.21 -18.03 0.30
N GLY A 71 -15.87 -16.81 0.71
CA GLY A 71 -15.53 -15.72 -0.22
C GLY A 71 -16.69 -15.34 -1.15
N GLN A 72 -17.89 -15.85 -0.91
CA GLN A 72 -19.09 -15.60 -1.69
C GLN A 72 -19.92 -14.54 -0.97
N ALA A 73 -19.55 -13.29 -1.22
CA ALA A 73 -20.46 -12.19 -1.00
C ALA A 73 -21.51 -12.19 -2.12
N SER A 74 -22.72 -11.73 -1.79
CA SER A 74 -23.88 -11.64 -2.67
C SER A 74 -23.56 -11.05 -4.06
N THR A 75 -24.37 -11.40 -5.07
CA THR A 75 -24.25 -10.84 -6.44
C THR A 75 -24.23 -9.31 -6.41
N LEU A 76 -25.03 -8.70 -5.52
CA LEU A 76 -25.06 -7.26 -5.25
C LEU A 76 -23.71 -6.69 -4.77
N TRP A 77 -22.96 -7.42 -3.94
CA TRP A 77 -21.63 -6.99 -3.51
C TRP A 77 -20.62 -7.03 -4.68
N LEU A 78 -20.65 -8.08 -5.50
CA LEU A 78 -19.79 -8.20 -6.68
C LEU A 78 -20.04 -7.07 -7.69
N GLU A 79 -21.31 -6.76 -7.96
CA GLU A 79 -21.70 -5.67 -8.86
C GLU A 79 -21.25 -4.31 -8.35
N ARG A 80 -21.47 -3.98 -7.07
CA ARG A 80 -20.98 -2.72 -6.50
C ARG A 80 -19.45 -2.63 -6.50
N THR A 81 -18.75 -3.72 -6.19
CA THR A 81 -17.28 -3.73 -6.19
C THR A 81 -16.74 -3.50 -7.61
N ARG A 82 -17.34 -4.12 -8.63
CA ARG A 82 -17.00 -3.86 -10.04
C ARG A 82 -17.27 -2.41 -10.45
N ALA A 83 -18.38 -1.83 -9.99
CA ALA A 83 -18.72 -0.43 -10.27
C ALA A 83 -17.72 0.56 -9.63
N GLN A 84 -17.19 0.24 -8.44
CA GLN A 84 -16.23 1.08 -7.73
C GLN A 84 -14.76 0.89 -8.19
N ALA A 85 -14.43 -0.27 -8.77
CA ALA A 85 -13.08 -0.60 -9.24
C ALA A 85 -12.42 0.45 -10.16
N PRO A 86 -13.09 1.05 -11.18
CA PRO A 86 -12.46 2.06 -12.02
C PRO A 86 -12.06 3.31 -11.24
N ALA A 87 -12.89 3.77 -10.29
CA ALA A 87 -12.59 4.94 -9.46
C ALA A 87 -11.39 4.69 -8.53
N LEU A 88 -11.33 3.52 -7.90
CA LEU A 88 -10.19 3.08 -7.08
C LEU A 88 -8.90 2.95 -7.90
N LYS A 89 -8.99 2.46 -9.14
CA LYS A 89 -7.84 2.40 -10.05
C LYS A 89 -7.37 3.80 -10.45
N ALA A 90 -8.28 4.72 -10.71
CA ALA A 90 -7.95 6.10 -11.07
C ALA A 90 -7.21 6.80 -9.92
N SER A 91 -7.74 6.74 -8.69
CA SER A 91 -7.09 7.33 -7.52
C SER A 91 -5.74 6.66 -7.19
N GLY A 92 -5.63 5.35 -7.37
CA GLY A 92 -4.36 4.63 -7.22
C GLY A 92 -3.32 4.99 -8.29
N ALA A 93 -3.76 5.24 -9.54
CA ALA A 93 -2.88 5.63 -10.63
C ALA A 93 -2.26 7.01 -10.41
N GLU A 94 -2.99 7.96 -9.81
CA GLU A 94 -2.48 9.28 -9.44
C GLU A 94 -1.32 9.17 -8.42
N GLY A 95 -1.53 8.43 -7.32
CA GLY A 95 -0.47 8.20 -6.34
C GLY A 95 0.72 7.41 -6.91
N SER A 96 0.49 6.51 -7.88
CA SER A 96 1.58 5.81 -8.58
C SER A 96 2.37 6.74 -9.51
N ARG A 97 1.68 7.68 -10.19
CA ARG A 97 2.31 8.67 -11.07
C ARG A 97 3.25 9.55 -10.25
N GLU A 98 2.76 10.13 -9.15
CA GLU A 98 3.55 11.03 -8.29
C GLU A 98 4.86 10.40 -7.79
N ARG A 99 4.82 9.13 -7.36
CA ARG A 99 6.02 8.39 -6.95
C ARG A 99 6.99 8.17 -8.11
N LEU A 100 6.46 7.83 -9.29
CA LEU A 100 7.28 7.59 -10.48
C LEU A 100 8.01 8.87 -10.92
N GLU A 101 7.34 10.03 -10.94
CA GLU A 101 7.98 11.31 -11.31
C GLU A 101 9.10 11.67 -10.33
N THR A 102 8.91 11.38 -9.05
CA THR A 102 9.95 11.59 -8.03
C THR A 102 11.18 10.73 -8.31
N LEU A 103 10.98 9.45 -8.62
CA LEU A 103 12.07 8.54 -8.99
C LEU A 103 12.80 9.00 -10.26
N VAL A 104 12.06 9.41 -11.30
CA VAL A 104 12.62 9.94 -12.54
C VAL A 104 13.49 11.18 -12.30
N LYS A 105 13.06 12.09 -11.41
CA LYS A 105 13.84 13.28 -11.04
C LYS A 105 15.16 12.91 -10.33
N ILE A 106 15.13 11.90 -9.47
CA ILE A 106 16.33 11.40 -8.77
C ILE A 106 17.31 10.81 -9.79
N ASP A 107 16.81 10.01 -10.72
CA ASP A 107 17.66 9.31 -11.69
C ASP A 107 18.37 10.30 -12.61
N ARG A 108 17.63 11.29 -13.14
CA ARG A 108 18.22 12.38 -13.94
C ARG A 108 19.33 13.13 -13.19
N ARG A 109 19.22 13.32 -11.87
CA ARG A 109 20.29 13.95 -11.07
C ARG A 109 21.53 13.06 -10.98
N ARG A 110 21.38 11.75 -10.80
CA ARG A 110 22.50 10.80 -10.75
C ARG A 110 23.24 10.76 -12.07
N GLU A 111 22.50 10.67 -13.18
CA GLU A 111 23.09 10.69 -14.53
C GLU A 111 23.89 11.97 -14.78
N GLN A 112 23.33 13.14 -14.43
CA GLN A 112 24.04 14.42 -14.56
C GLN A 112 25.28 14.49 -13.67
N GLN A 113 25.22 13.95 -12.45
CA GLN A 113 26.37 13.90 -11.54
C GLN A 113 27.46 12.95 -12.07
N TRP A 114 27.08 11.76 -12.55
CA TRP A 114 28.01 10.82 -13.17
C TRP A 114 28.66 11.38 -14.43
N ALA A 115 27.88 12.00 -15.32
CA ALA A 115 28.41 12.64 -16.53
C ALA A 115 29.45 13.72 -16.19
N LYS A 116 29.19 14.54 -15.16
CA LYS A 116 30.15 15.56 -14.68
C LYS A 116 31.42 14.93 -14.11
N GLN A 117 31.32 13.85 -13.34
CA GLN A 117 32.48 13.16 -12.78
C GLN A 117 33.36 12.52 -13.85
N ILE A 118 32.74 11.87 -14.85
CA ILE A 118 33.47 11.29 -16.00
C ILE A 118 34.18 12.39 -16.79
N ALA A 119 33.49 13.50 -17.07
CA ALA A 119 34.08 14.64 -17.77
C ALA A 119 35.23 15.29 -16.98
N ALA A 120 35.10 15.42 -15.66
CA ALA A 120 36.16 15.97 -14.81
C ALA A 120 37.42 15.08 -14.81
N ARG A 121 37.26 13.76 -14.65
CA ARG A 121 38.38 12.81 -14.69
C ARG A 121 39.11 12.85 -16.03
N ALA A 122 38.38 12.94 -17.14
CA ALA A 122 38.98 13.02 -18.48
C ALA A 122 39.87 14.28 -18.68
N VAL A 123 39.59 15.38 -17.97
CA VAL A 123 40.42 16.59 -18.00
C VAL A 123 41.68 16.43 -17.16
N GLU A 124 41.57 15.80 -15.98
CA GLU A 124 42.71 15.55 -15.09
C GLU A 124 43.71 14.57 -15.70
N ASP A 125 43.24 13.46 -16.27
CA ASP A 125 44.07 12.42 -16.88
C ASP A 125 44.97 12.96 -18.01
N ARG A 126 44.48 13.95 -18.79
CA ARG A 126 45.29 14.57 -19.86
C ARG A 126 46.47 15.38 -19.32
N ARG A 127 46.33 16.01 -18.15
CA ARG A 127 47.40 16.81 -17.54
C ARG A 127 48.47 15.93 -16.92
N SER A 128 48.09 14.84 -16.25
CA SER A 128 49.03 13.92 -15.62
C SER A 128 49.89 13.18 -16.65
N LEU A 129 49.28 12.72 -17.76
CA LEU A 129 50.01 12.07 -18.85
C LEU A 129 51.02 12.99 -19.54
N GLY A 130 50.66 14.26 -19.76
CA GLY A 130 51.58 15.25 -20.35
C GLY A 130 52.81 15.53 -19.48
N LEU A 131 52.62 15.66 -18.16
CA LEU A 131 53.73 15.88 -17.21
C LEU A 131 54.64 14.65 -17.12
N LEU A 132 54.08 13.44 -17.04
CA LEU A 132 54.87 12.20 -16.99
C LEU A 132 55.67 11.99 -18.28
N ALA A 133 55.07 12.21 -19.46
CA ALA A 133 55.76 12.10 -20.74
C ALA A 133 56.91 13.12 -20.87
N GLY A 134 56.68 14.37 -20.44
CA GLY A 134 57.73 15.39 -20.41
C GLY A 134 58.90 15.03 -19.49
N ALA A 135 58.61 14.52 -18.28
CA ALA A 135 59.65 14.12 -17.32
C ALA A 135 60.50 12.94 -17.85
N LEU A 136 59.84 11.93 -18.45
CA LEU A 136 60.52 10.80 -19.10
C LEU A 136 61.40 11.27 -20.27
N GLY A 137 60.91 12.20 -21.10
CA GLY A 137 61.69 12.78 -22.19
C GLY A 137 62.97 13.47 -21.71
N ILE A 138 62.85 14.31 -20.67
CA ILE A 138 64.01 14.98 -20.05
C ILE A 138 65.00 13.96 -19.50
N PHE A 139 64.52 12.92 -18.82
CA PHE A 139 65.37 11.87 -18.26
C PHE A 139 66.17 11.12 -19.33
N VAL A 140 65.52 10.74 -20.45
CA VAL A 140 66.20 10.09 -21.59
C VAL A 140 67.26 10.99 -22.21
N VAL A 141 67.00 12.29 -22.34
CA VAL A 141 67.98 13.26 -22.86
C VAL A 141 69.19 13.37 -21.94
N VAL A 142 68.97 13.47 -20.62
CA VAL A 142 70.05 13.53 -19.62
C VAL A 142 70.91 12.26 -19.66
N LEU A 143 70.27 11.08 -19.73
CA LEU A 143 70.99 9.81 -19.88
C LEU A 143 71.82 9.76 -21.15
N GLY A 144 71.27 10.21 -22.29
CA GLY A 144 72.00 10.26 -23.56
C GLY A 144 73.22 11.18 -23.50
N ILE A 145 73.08 12.37 -22.90
CA ILE A 145 74.19 13.31 -22.71
C ILE A 145 75.26 12.71 -21.80
N ALA A 146 74.87 12.11 -20.68
CA ALA A 146 75.81 11.46 -19.76
C ALA A 146 76.61 10.35 -20.45
N LEU A 147 75.93 9.54 -21.28
CA LEU A 147 76.53 8.44 -22.05
C LEU A 147 77.48 8.96 -23.15
N LEU A 148 77.13 10.06 -23.81
CA LEU A 148 78.01 10.72 -24.78
C LEU A 148 79.28 11.27 -24.11
N VAL A 149 79.14 11.90 -22.94
CA VAL A 149 80.27 12.43 -22.17
C VAL A 149 81.20 11.33 -21.67
N THR A 150 80.67 10.16 -21.29
CA THR A 150 81.51 9.02 -20.88
C THR A 150 82.21 8.33 -22.05
N LEU A 151 81.65 8.36 -23.27
CA LEU A 151 82.29 7.83 -24.47
C LEU A 151 83.36 8.76 -25.06
N LEU A 152 83.27 10.07 -24.81
CA LEU A 152 84.24 11.08 -25.27
C LEU A 152 85.40 11.31 -24.30
N ARG A 153 85.35 10.70 -23.11
CA ARG A 153 86.43 10.71 -22.11
C ARG A 153 87.36 9.52 -22.31
#